data_AF-J9W395-F1
#
_entry.id   AF-J9W395-F1
#
_cell.length_a   1.000
_cell.length_b   1.000
_cell.length_c   1.000
_cell.angle_alpha   90.00
_cell.angle_beta   90.00
_cell.angle_gamma   90.00
#
_symmetry.space_group_name_H-M   'P 1'
#
loop_
_entity.id
_entity.type
_entity.pdbx_description
1 polymer ?
#
loop_
_entity_poly.entity_id
_entity_poly.type
_entity_poly.pdbx_seq_one_letter_code
_entity_poly.pdbx_strand_id
1 'polypeptide(L)' 'MKLTLNETAAKFNVSPDVIDDYIKNGLVPSKPQVAVGAEFDDTDMYWMEMVNCFIENGSSVEDVKQLIKRCKI' A
#
# COMPACT_ATOMS: atom_id res chain seq x y z
N MET A 1 9.78 -11.36 4.32
CA MET A 1 9.96 -11.87 2.94
C MET A 1 9.93 -10.70 1.98
N LYS A 2 10.38 -10.86 0.73
CA LYS A 2 10.24 -9.82 -0.30
C LYS A 2 9.32 -10.31 -1.42
N LEU A 3 8.29 -9.54 -1.72
CA LEU A 3 7.33 -9.82 -2.79
C LEU A 3 7.49 -8.80 -3.91
N THR A 4 7.30 -9.20 -5.15
CA THR A 4 7.19 -8.27 -6.28
C THR A 4 5.82 -7.59 -6.29
N LEU A 5 5.69 -6.50 -7.05
CA LEU A 5 4.40 -5.80 -7.25
C LEU A 5 3.25 -6.74 -7.62
N ASN A 6 3.50 -7.71 -8.51
CA ASN A 6 2.48 -8.65 -8.97
C ASN A 6 2.09 -9.65 -7.88
N GLU A 7 3.06 -10.13 -7.09
CA GLU A 7 2.79 -11.03 -5.96
C GLU A 7 2.05 -10.31 -4.83
N THR A 8 2.41 -9.06 -4.55
CA THR A 8 1.71 -8.18 -3.63
C THR A 8 0.26 -7.97 -4.08
N ALA A 9 0.05 -7.58 -5.33
CA ALA A 9 -1.28 -7.38 -5.89
C ALA A 9 -2.14 -8.65 -5.81
N ALA A 10 -1.56 -9.80 -6.14
CA ALA A 10 -2.21 -11.10 -6.02
C ALA A 10 -2.57 -11.45 -4.56
N LYS A 11 -1.71 -11.14 -3.59
CA LYS A 11 -1.98 -11.38 -2.17
C LYS A 11 -3.20 -10.60 -1.67
N PHE A 12 -3.38 -9.36 -2.14
CA PHE A 12 -4.52 -8.51 -1.77
C PHE A 12 -5.72 -8.67 -2.70
N ASN A 13 -5.63 -9.55 -3.70
CA ASN A 13 -6.66 -9.73 -4.72
C ASN A 13 -7.04 -8.42 -5.44
N VAL A 14 -6.05 -7.57 -5.70
CA VAL A 14 -6.19 -6.30 -6.43
C VAL A 14 -5.28 -6.28 -7.65
N SER A 15 -5.46 -5.30 -8.54
CA SER A 15 -4.55 -5.08 -9.66
C SER A 15 -3.25 -4.39 -9.21
N PRO A 16 -2.11 -4.62 -9.89
CA PRO A 16 -0.86 -3.90 -9.65
C PRO A 16 -1.02 -2.38 -9.67
N ASP A 17 -1.91 -1.85 -10.50
CA ASP A 17 -2.23 -0.41 -10.58
C ASP A 17 -2.81 0.15 -9.28
N VAL A 18 -3.57 -0.67 -8.53
CA VAL A 18 -4.15 -0.26 -7.23
C VAL A 18 -3.04 -0.13 -6.19
N ILE A 19 -2.09 -1.08 -6.19
CA ILE A 19 -0.93 -1.05 -5.32
C ILE A 19 -0.05 0.17 -5.62
N ASP A 20 0.15 0.49 -6.90
CA ASP A 20 0.86 1.68 -7.34
C ASP A 20 0.13 2.98 -6.95
N ASP A 21 -1.21 3.02 -7.04
CA ASP A 21 -2.01 4.15 -6.59
C ASP A 21 -1.86 4.41 -5.09
N TYR A 22 -1.88 3.37 -4.26
CA TYR A 22 -1.68 3.50 -2.81
C TYR A 22 -0.33 4.15 -2.48
N ILE A 23 0.72 3.75 -3.18
CA ILE A 23 2.07 4.30 -3.01
C ILE A 23 2.15 5.74 -3.48
N LYS A 24 1.63 6.06 -4.68
CA LYS A 24 1.55 7.42 -5.20
C LYS A 24 0.75 8.36 -4.30
N ASN A 25 -0.28 7.83 -3.64
CA ASN A 25 -1.06 8.57 -2.66
C ASN A 25 -0.39 8.70 -1.28
N GLY A 26 0.79 8.11 -1.08
CA GLY A 26 1.53 8.16 0.17
C GLY A 26 0.90 7.31 1.28
N LEU A 27 0.11 6.30 0.91
CA LEU A 27 -0.52 5.38 1.86
C LEU A 27 0.46 4.32 2.39
N VAL A 28 1.64 4.23 1.77
CA VAL A 28 2.71 3.31 2.18
C VAL A 28 3.96 4.14 2.44
N PRO A 29 4.10 4.71 3.65
CA PRO A 29 5.19 5.63 3.98
C PRO A 29 6.58 5.02 3.86
N SER A 30 6.70 3.71 4.07
CA SER A 30 7.94 2.95 3.90
C SER A 30 8.40 2.87 2.44
N LYS A 31 7.50 3.13 1.47
CA LYS A 31 7.79 3.05 0.04
C LYS A 31 7.18 4.24 -0.71
N PRO A 32 7.95 5.31 -0.94
CA PRO A 32 7.44 6.53 -1.58
C PRO A 32 7.26 6.42 -3.10
N GLN A 33 7.81 5.39 -3.75
CA GLN A 33 7.69 5.18 -5.20
C GLN A 33 7.80 3.70 -5.59
N VAL A 34 7.05 3.30 -6.63
CA VAL A 34 7.21 2.00 -7.29
C VAL A 34 8.27 2.14 -8.39
N ALA A 35 9.44 1.55 -8.15
CA ALA A 35 10.46 1.40 -9.19
C ALA A 35 10.21 0.13 -10.02
N VAL A 36 10.75 0.08 -11.24
CA VAL A 36 10.79 -1.15 -12.03
C VAL A 36 11.59 -2.20 -11.26
N GLY A 37 10.98 -3.37 -11.01
CA GLY A 37 11.56 -4.40 -10.15
C GLY A 37 11.46 -4.12 -8.65
N ALA A 38 10.52 -3.27 -8.23
CA ALA A 38 10.26 -3.01 -6.82
C ALA A 38 9.93 -4.30 -6.06
N GLU A 39 10.72 -4.55 -5.03
CA GLU A 39 10.45 -5.55 -4.01
C GLU A 39 9.82 -4.86 -2.79
N PHE A 40 8.84 -5.53 -2.21
CA PHE A 40 8.09 -5.11 -1.05
C PHE A 40 8.44 -5.99 0.13
N ASP A 41 8.97 -5.38 1.19
CA ASP A 41 9.35 -6.08 2.41
C ASP A 41 8.19 -6.20 3.41
N ASP A 42 8.46 -6.76 4.59
CA ASP A 42 7.44 -6.97 5.62
C ASP A 42 6.86 -5.64 6.16
N THR A 43 7.62 -4.54 6.13
CA THR A 43 7.15 -3.21 6.54
C THR A 43 6.18 -2.65 5.49
N ASP A 44 6.55 -2.77 4.22
CA ASP A 44 5.68 -2.39 3.12
C ASP A 44 4.37 -3.19 3.16
N MET A 45 4.46 -4.50 3.43
CA MET A 45 3.28 -5.37 3.57
C MET A 45 2.37 -4.96 4.73
N TYR A 46 2.95 -4.57 5.87
CA TYR A 46 2.17 -4.11 7.02
C TYR A 46 1.30 -2.90 6.67
N TRP A 47 1.88 -1.91 5.99
CA TRP A 47 1.13 -0.72 5.55
C TRP A 47 0.08 -1.08 4.51
N MET A 48 0.41 -1.94 3.54
CA MET A 48 -0.53 -2.42 2.52
C MET A 48 -1.72 -3.16 3.14
N GLU A 49 -1.49 -4.06 4.10
CA GLU A 49 -2.55 -4.79 4.83
C GLU A 49 -3.48 -3.82 5.56
N MET A 50 -2.91 -2.84 6.24
CA MET A 50 -3.70 -1.84 6.94
C MET A 50 -4.56 -1.01 5.97
N VAL A 51 -3.97 -0.49 4.89
CA VAL A 51 -4.66 0.33 3.89
C VAL A 51 -5.77 -0.46 3.20
N ASN A 52 -5.47 -1.70 2.77
CA ASN A 52 -6.44 -2.56 2.11
C ASN A 52 -7.64 -2.83 3.02
N CYS A 53 -7.38 -3.12 4.29
CA CYS A 53 -8.43 -3.34 5.28
C CYS A 53 -9.36 -2.12 5.42
N PHE A 54 -8.83 -0.90 5.51
CA PHE A 54 -9.67 0.30 5.58
C PHE A 54 -10.55 0.47 4.33
N ILE A 55 -9.98 0.25 3.14
CA ILE A 55 -10.68 0.39 1.87
C ILE A 55 -11.76 -0.68 1.69
N GLU A 56 -11.48 -1.93 2.02
CA GLU A 56 -12.46 -3.02 2.00
C GLU A 56 -13.63 -2.78 2.98
N ASN A 57 -13.38 -2.05 4.08
CA ASN A 57 -14.40 -1.64 5.03
C ASN A 57 -15.14 -0.34 4.64
N GLY A 58 -14.92 0.15 3.41
CA GLY A 58 -15.65 1.28 2.83
C GLY A 58 -15.04 2.65 3.10
N SER A 59 -13.82 2.73 3.63
CA SER A 59 -13.09 4.00 3.74
C SER A 59 -12.57 4.43 2.37
N SER A 60 -12.57 5.73 2.09
CA SER A 60 -11.96 6.24 0.86
C SER A 60 -10.43 6.30 0.98
N VAL A 61 -9.73 6.27 -0.16
CA VAL A 61 -8.28 6.50 -0.26
C VAL A 61 -7.88 7.82 0.40
N GLU A 62 -8.69 8.87 0.26
CA GLU A 62 -8.44 10.17 0.91
C GLU A 62 -8.58 10.10 2.43
N ASP A 63 -9.57 9.40 2.98
CA ASP A 63 -9.74 9.25 4.42
C ASP A 63 -8.52 8.54 5.04
N VAL A 64 -8.09 7.45 4.41
CA VAL A 64 -6.91 6.69 4.84
C VAL A 64 -5.66 7.55 4.74
N LYS A 65 -5.52 8.36 3.69
CA LYS A 65 -4.41 9.32 3.55
C LYS A 65 -4.36 10.32 4.70
N GLN A 66 -5.51 10.85 5.11
CA GLN A 66 -5.58 11.78 6.25
C GLN A 66 -5.25 11.09 7.58
N LEU A 67 -5.61 9.81 7.75
CA LEU A 67 -5.22 9.02 8.92
C LEU A 67 -3.71 8.80 8.97
N ILE A 68 -3.09 8.39 7.85
CA ILE A 68 -1.66 8.11 7.78
C ILE A 68 -0.82 9.36 8.06
N LYS A 69 -1.25 10.54 7.59
CA LYS A 69 -0.60 11.82 7.92
C LYS A 69 -0.53 12.12 9.43
N ARG A 70 -1.40 11.51 10.24
CA ARG A 70 -1.43 11.68 11.70
C ARG A 70 -0.55 10.66 12.43
N CYS A 71 -0.13 9.59 11.76
CA CYS A 71 0.85 8.67 12.31
C CYS A 71 2.19 9.40 12.46
N LYS A 72 2.86 9.22 13.60
CA LYS A 72 4.26 9.64 13.75
C LYS A 72 5.12 8.54 13.14
N ILE A 73 5.55 8.77 11.91
CA ILE A 73 6.30 7.84 11.05
C ILE A 73 7.74 8.29 10.94
#